data_AF-A0A5D2JWI4-F1
#
_entry.id   AF-A0A5D2JWI4-F1
#
_cell.length_a   1.000
_cell.length_b   1.000
_cell.length_c   1.000
_cell.angle_alpha   90.00
_cell.angle_beta   90.00
_cell.angle_gamma   90.00
#
_symmetry.space_group_name_H-M   'P 1'
#
loop_
_entity.id
_entity.type
_entity.pdbx_description
1 polymer ?
#
loop_
_entity_poly.entity_id
_entity_poly.type
_entity_poly.pdbx_seq_one_letter_code
_entity_poly.pdbx_strand_id
1 'polypeptide(L)'
;MLQGLNPSVVFLVQTKLSVSRMAAVGEKCGFRNGINVNSNRRSGGLMLGWKETFRVFCKEIHRFGQFVRIWLFVFLLILGFQAVLDFRIWDFSKLFLLALQFYFIF
;
A
#
# COMPACT_ATOMS: atom_id res chain seq x y z
N MET A 1 23.04 6.89 12.48
CA MET A 1 22.29 5.62 12.61
C MET A 1 22.20 4.83 11.29
N LEU A 2 21.88 5.44 10.14
CA LEU A 2 21.90 4.71 8.84
C LEU A 2 23.31 4.59 8.20
N GLN A 3 24.13 5.65 8.31
CA GLN A 3 25.48 5.68 7.71
C GLN A 3 26.45 4.66 8.35
N GLY A 4 26.30 4.38 9.65
CA GLY A 4 27.15 3.42 10.36
C GLY A 4 26.91 1.96 9.96
N LEU A 5 25.72 1.64 9.43
CA LEU A 5 25.39 0.31 8.90
C LEU A 5 25.88 0.10 7.47
N ASN A 6 26.23 1.20 6.78
CA ASN A 6 26.65 1.22 5.38
C ASN A 6 25.79 0.36 4.42
N PRO A 7 24.44 0.39 4.49
CA PRO A 7 23.62 -0.50 3.67
C PRO A 7 23.73 -0.12 2.18
N SER A 8 23.69 -1.14 1.32
CA SER A 8 23.73 -0.95 -0.14
C SER A 8 22.35 -0.66 -0.74
N VAL A 9 21.30 -1.11 -0.07
CA VAL A 9 19.89 -0.93 -0.45
C VAL A 9 19.10 -0.59 0.82
N VAL A 10 18.15 0.32 0.71
CA VAL A 10 17.24 0.70 1.79
C VAL A 10 15.81 0.73 1.29
N PHE A 11 14.89 0.22 2.11
CA PHE A 11 13.45 0.30 1.86
C PHE A 11 12.77 0.99 3.05
N LEU A 12 12.13 2.13 2.79
CA LEU A 12 11.46 2.96 3.79
C LEU A 12 9.97 3.04 3.46
N VAL A 13 9.16 2.83 4.49
CA VAL A 13 7.69 2.81 4.44
C VAL A 13 7.13 3.91 5.34
N GLN A 14 5.97 4.46 4.96
CA GLN A 14 5.29 5.53 5.68
C GLN A 14 6.16 6.76 5.93
N THR A 15 6.93 7.17 4.93
CA THR A 15 7.83 8.32 5.08
C THR A 15 7.09 9.63 5.36
N LYS A 16 5.83 9.75 4.92
CA LYS A 16 5.03 11.00 4.94
C LYS A 16 5.77 12.18 4.29
N LEU A 17 6.78 11.88 3.46
CA LEU A 17 7.58 12.86 2.75
C LEU A 17 7.07 12.97 1.30
N SER A 18 7.30 14.13 0.70
CA SER A 18 7.13 14.30 -0.74
C SER A 18 8.27 13.60 -1.47
N VAL A 19 8.06 13.26 -2.74
CA VAL A 19 9.09 12.68 -3.63
C VAL A 19 10.38 13.50 -3.62
N SER A 20 10.26 14.83 -3.71
CA SER A 20 11.40 15.75 -3.69
C SER A 20 12.21 15.68 -2.39
N ARG A 21 11.53 15.57 -1.24
CA ARG A 21 12.20 15.45 0.07
C ARG A 21 12.85 14.09 0.24
N MET A 22 12.22 13.02 -0.26
CA MET A 22 12.82 11.67 -0.25
C MET A 22 14.05 11.58 -1.13
N ALA A 23 14.02 12.18 -2.32
CA ALA A 23 15.18 12.25 -3.21
C ALA A 23 16.37 12.96 -2.52
N ALA A 24 16.12 14.12 -1.91
CA ALA A 24 17.15 14.86 -1.19
C ALA A 24 17.71 14.09 0.02
N VAL A 25 16.88 13.32 0.74
CA VAL A 25 17.33 12.46 1.84
C VAL A 25 18.17 11.29 1.30
N GLY A 26 17.74 10.66 0.21
CA GLY A 26 18.47 9.58 -0.44
C GLY A 26 19.86 10.01 -0.89
N GLU A 27 19.95 11.17 -1.55
CA GLU A 27 21.21 11.75 -2.00
C GLU A 27 22.18 12.00 -0.83
N LYS A 28 21.69 12.61 0.27
CA LYS A 28 22.49 12.82 1.49
C LYS A 28 22.98 11.51 2.13
N CYS A 29 22.27 10.42 1.92
CA CYS A 29 22.64 9.10 2.43
C CYS A 29 23.43 8.24 1.42
N GLY A 30 23.75 8.77 0.23
CA GLY A 30 24.50 8.05 -0.81
C GLY A 30 23.65 7.12 -1.68
N PHE A 31 22.32 7.19 -1.60
CA PHE A 31 21.39 6.47 -2.46
C PHE A 31 20.98 7.36 -3.63
N ARG A 32 21.81 7.40 -4.66
CA ARG A 32 21.56 8.19 -5.88
C ARG A 32 20.50 7.57 -6.78
N ASN A 33 20.29 6.25 -6.67
CA ASN A 33 19.24 5.56 -7.38
C ASN A 33 18.08 5.25 -6.43
N GLY A 34 16.84 5.31 -6.95
CA GLY A 34 15.70 4.92 -6.16
C GLY A 34 14.35 5.05 -6.86
N ILE A 35 13.34 4.40 -6.27
CA ILE A 35 11.92 4.53 -6.62
C ILE A 35 11.24 5.19 -5.42
N ASN A 36 10.62 6.34 -5.69
CA ASN A 36 9.92 7.14 -4.68
C ASN A 36 8.43 7.21 -5.03
N VAL A 37 7.58 6.72 -4.13
CA VAL A 37 6.13 6.86 -4.26
C VAL A 37 5.69 8.00 -3.35
N ASN A 38 5.04 9.00 -3.93
CA ASN A 38 4.61 10.18 -3.18
C ASN A 38 3.68 9.82 -2.02
N SER A 39 3.72 10.62 -0.96
CA SER A 39 2.67 10.62 0.05
C SER A 39 1.66 11.74 -0.25
N ASN A 40 0.37 11.50 0.00
CA ASN A 40 -0.65 12.55 0.01
C ASN A 40 -0.62 13.38 1.31
N ARG A 41 0.56 13.54 1.93
CA ARG A 41 0.83 14.23 3.20
C ARG A 41 0.11 13.71 4.46
N ARG A 42 -0.95 12.90 4.33
CA ARG A 42 -1.71 12.32 5.46
C ARG A 42 -1.25 10.90 5.81
N SER A 43 -1.04 10.08 4.79
CA SER A 43 -0.64 8.67 4.93
C SER A 43 0.21 8.25 3.72
N GLY A 44 0.99 7.18 3.89
CA GLY A 44 1.81 6.59 2.83
C GLY A 44 3.20 7.21 2.66
N GLY A 45 3.70 7.16 1.43
CA GLY A 45 5.09 7.47 1.11
C GLY A 45 5.96 6.20 1.19
N LEU A 46 6.58 5.85 0.06
CA LEU A 46 7.53 4.74 -0.05
C LEU A 46 8.81 5.24 -0.70
N MET A 47 9.94 4.75 -0.22
CA MET A 47 11.22 4.96 -0.85
C MET A 47 11.98 3.63 -0.89
N LEU A 48 12.35 3.20 -2.08
CA LEU A 48 13.37 2.17 -2.30
C LEU A 48 14.60 2.90 -2.85
N GLY A 49 15.71 2.91 -2.12
CA GLY A 49 16.95 3.56 -2.52
C GLY A 49 18.11 2.58 -2.58
N TRP A 50 19.02 2.74 -3.54
CA TRP A 50 20.23 1.91 -3.65
C TRP A 50 21.42 2.70 -4.17
N LYS A 51 22.62 2.21 -3.88
CA LYS A 51 23.88 2.79 -4.36
C LYS A 51 24.08 2.48 -5.85
N GLU A 52 24.84 3.32 -6.55
CA GLU A 52 25.15 3.15 -8.00
C GLU A 52 25.78 1.81 -8.35
N THR A 53 26.51 1.21 -7.40
CA THR A 53 27.18 -0.08 -7.60
C THR A 53 26.22 -1.27 -7.69
N PHE A 54 24.93 -1.09 -7.38
CA PHE A 54 23.93 -2.16 -7.43
C PHE A 54 23.00 -2.03 -8.64
N ARG A 55 22.91 -3.10 -9.43
CA ARG A 55 21.84 -3.26 -10.44
C ARG A 55 20.62 -3.86 -9.77
N VAL A 56 19.51 -3.13 -9.81
CA VAL A 56 18.20 -3.58 -9.30
C VAL A 56 17.31 -3.88 -10.50
N PHE A 57 16.70 -5.06 -10.51
CA PHE A 57 15.70 -5.44 -11.51
C PHE A 57 14.33 -5.41 -10.85
N CYS A 58 13.42 -4.58 -11.38
CA CYS A 58 12.04 -4.56 -10.92
C CYS A 58 11.24 -5.55 -11.76
N LYS A 59 10.71 -6.60 -11.11
CA LYS A 59 9.77 -7.53 -11.73
C LYS A 59 8.38 -7.19 -11.24
N GLU A 60 7.53 -6.70 -12.12
CA GLU A 60 6.13 -6.45 -11.80
C GLU A 60 5.41 -7.80 -11.64
N ILE A 61 4.81 -8.01 -10.47
CA ILE A 61 4.00 -9.19 -10.18
C ILE A 61 2.55 -8.73 -10.08
N HIS A 62 1.80 -8.88 -11.18
CA HIS A 62 0.36 -8.60 -11.25
C HIS A 62 -0.45 -9.68 -10.50
N ARG A 63 -0.28 -9.79 -9.18
CA ARG A 63 -1.09 -10.69 -8.34
C ARG A 63 -2.07 -9.94 -7.43
N PHE A 64 -1.95 -8.63 -7.35
CA PHE A 64 -2.77 -7.80 -6.46
C PHE A 64 -4.25 -7.77 -6.89
N GLY A 65 -4.53 -7.68 -8.19
CA GLY A 65 -5.91 -7.71 -8.71
C GLY A 65 -6.64 -9.02 -8.43
N GLN A 66 -5.93 -10.15 -8.38
CA GLN A 66 -6.53 -11.45 -8.04
C GLN A 66 -6.90 -11.52 -6.55
N PHE A 67 -6.08 -10.94 -5.67
CA PHE A 67 -6.37 -10.92 -4.24
C PHE A 67 -7.62 -10.10 -3.93
N VAL A 68 -7.75 -8.91 -4.53
CA VAL A 68 -8.95 -8.06 -4.39
C VAL A 68 -10.19 -8.76 -4.93
N ARG A 69 -10.08 -9.43 -6.09
CA ARG A 69 -11.20 -10.15 -6.70
C ARG A 69 -11.67 -11.33 -5.86
N ILE A 70 -10.74 -12.08 -5.26
CA ILE A 70 -11.05 -13.20 -4.36
C ILE A 70 -11.69 -12.67 -3.07
N TRP A 71 -11.16 -11.60 -2.48
CA TRP A 71 -11.72 -11.00 -1.27
C TRP A 71 -13.12 -10.45 -1.49
N LEU A 72 -13.36 -9.77 -2.62
CA LEU A 72 -14.69 -9.28 -2.99
C LEU A 72 -15.68 -10.44 -3.17
N PHE A 73 -15.26 -11.53 -3.81
CA PHE A 73 -16.10 -12.71 -4.01
C PHE A 73 -16.46 -13.40 -2.69
N VAL A 74 -15.48 -13.56 -1.78
CA VAL A 74 -15.72 -14.13 -0.44
C VAL A 74 -16.66 -13.24 0.37
N PHE A 75 -16.49 -11.91 0.32
CA PHE A 75 -17.37 -10.96 1.00
C PHE A 75 -18.81 -11.04 0.49
N LEU A 76 -19.01 -11.10 -0.82
CA LEU A 76 -20.35 -11.24 -1.43
C LEU A 76 -21.00 -12.60 -1.09
N LEU A 77 -20.22 -13.68 -1.02
CA LEU A 77 -20.71 -14.99 -0.57
C LEU A 77 -21.19 -14.96 0.88
N ILE A 78 -20.46 -14.31 1.77
CA ILE A 78 -20.83 -14.17 3.19
C ILE A 78 -22.12 -13.34 3.32
N LEU A 79 -22.21 -12.20 2.63
CA LEU A 79 -23.42 -11.38 2.62
C LEU A 79 -24.64 -12.13 2.04
N GLY A 80 -24.44 -12.86 0.94
CA GLY A 80 -25.50 -13.68 0.34
C GLY A 80 -25.97 -14.80 1.25
N PHE A 81 -25.04 -15.48 1.95
CA PHE A 81 -25.37 -16.52 2.91
C PHE A 81 -26.11 -15.98 4.14
N GLN A 82 -25.70 -14.81 4.67
CA GLN A 82 -26.44 -14.12 5.73
C GLN A 82 -27.83 -13.67 5.29
N ALA A 83 -27.99 -13.14 4.07
CA ALA A 83 -29.30 -12.75 3.55
C ALA A 83 -30.27 -13.94 3.38
N VAL A 84 -29.74 -15.14 3.06
CA VAL A 84 -30.54 -16.37 2.96
C VAL A 84 -30.94 -16.92 4.33
N LEU A 85 -30.05 -16.82 5.32
CA LEU A 85 -30.31 -17.30 6.69
C LEU A 85 -31.23 -16.37 7.49
N ASP A 86 -31.29 -15.08 7.15
CA ASP A 86 -31.87 -14.04 7.98
C ASP A 86 -33.05 -13.34 7.28
N PHE A 87 -34.01 -14.14 6.79
CA PHE A 87 -35.24 -13.67 6.12
C PHE A 87 -36.17 -12.81 7.00
N ARG A 88 -35.73 -12.43 8.20
CA ARG A 88 -36.33 -11.42 9.06
C ARG A 88 -35.22 -10.56 9.64
N ILE A 89 -35.25 -9.26 9.29
CA ILE A 89 -34.49 -8.16 9.92
C ILE A 89 -33.15 -7.86 9.26
N TRP A 90 -33.16 -7.23 8.08
CA TRP A 90 -32.02 -6.40 7.66
C TRP A 90 -32.51 -5.01 7.24
N ASP A 91 -32.07 -4.01 8.00
CA ASP A 91 -32.17 -2.59 7.63
C ASP A 91 -31.02 -2.26 6.67
N PHE A 92 -31.34 -2.30 5.37
CA PHE A 92 -30.40 -2.09 4.25
C PHE A 92 -29.57 -0.80 4.36
N SER A 93 -30.06 0.20 5.10
CA SER A 93 -29.36 1.48 5.28
C SER A 93 -28.03 1.35 6.04
N LYS A 94 -27.91 0.38 6.97
CA LYS A 94 -26.69 0.19 7.78
C LYS A 94 -25.60 -0.60 7.04
N LEU A 95 -26.00 -1.53 6.18
CA LEU A 95 -25.09 -2.29 5.30
C LEU A 95 -24.39 -1.39 4.28
N PHE A 96 -25.15 -0.48 3.67
CA PHE A 96 -24.62 0.44 2.68
C PHE A 96 -23.52 1.35 3.27
N LEU A 97 -23.71 1.82 4.50
CA LEU A 97 -22.72 2.65 5.20
C LEU A 97 -21.45 1.87 5.57
N LEU A 98 -21.57 0.61 5.97
CA LEU A 98 -20.41 -0.24 6.26
C LEU A 98 -19.60 -0.51 4.97
N ALA A 99 -20.29 -0.81 3.87
CA ALA A 99 -19.65 -1.01 2.57
C ALA A 99 -18.93 0.26 2.08
N LEU A 100 -19.51 1.44 2.30
CA LEU A 100 -18.89 2.72 1.96
C LEU A 100 -17.63 2.98 2.80
N GLN A 101 -17.63 2.62 4.09
CA GLN A 101 -16.45 2.75 4.95
C GLN A 101 -15.29 1.87 4.47
N PHE A 102 -15.55 0.64 4.04
CA PHE A 102 -14.50 -0.24 3.52
C PHE A 102 -13.98 0.20 2.14
N TYR A 103 -14.83 0.79 1.30
CA TYR A 103 -14.43 1.26 -0.04
C TYR A 103 -13.49 2.48 -0.01
N PHE A 104 -13.60 3.37 0.99
CA PHE A 104 -12.76 4.57 1.11
C PHE A 104 -11.46 4.37 1.91
N ILE A 105 -11.26 3.19 2.52
CA ILE A 105 -10.06 2.88 3.33
C ILE A 105 -8.94 2.22 2.48
N PHE A 106 -9.23 1.82 1.25
CA PHE A 106 -8.26 1.29 0.28
C PHE A 106 -8.13 2.19 -0.95
#